data_AF-A0A7L2YLG8-F1
#
_entry.id   AF-A0A7L2YLG8-F1
#
_cell.length_a   1.000
_cell.length_b   1.000
_cell.length_c   1.000
_cell.angle_alpha   90.00
_cell.angle_beta   90.00
_cell.angle_gamma   90.00
#
_symmetry.space_group_name_H-M   'P 1'
#
loop_
_entity.id
_entity.type
_entity.pdbx_description
1 polymer ?
#
loop_
_entity_poly.entity_id
_entity_poly.type
_entity_poly.pdbx_seq_one_letter_code
_entity_poly.pdbx_strand_id
1 'polypeptide(L)'
;SWLDDNEASAVEKLKKSLPLRKELERLKFELSHQLQLSDIRWQRSWGIAHRCSQLHSLGRLVQQRPEVLKNVKGRTVVFTDRSGMSAAGHIMLGTMDVHHHWTKIFERLPNYYKLQKRLLLLEDRISQLLGGIQVIYIEELQPLLTLEEYYETLDSFYNKLRDSRLPFHPRSLRGLQMVLESDRYAPSLHEFGHFMIPTVCDPATLQWFIFAKAQEARENLKRKEEMMITEKELIDTSTERFSLDRLYKEPSVSSAQMIDCCKRLLEESLPYLQGMHLCISHFYSVLQDGDLCIPWNWK
;
A
#
# COMPACT_ATOMS: atom_id res chain seq x y z
N SER A 1 3.15 28.68 -19.39
CA SER A 1 2.83 28.10 -18.07
C SER A 1 3.98 27.19 -17.67
N TRP A 2 4.10 26.77 -16.40
CA TRP A 2 5.18 25.86 -16.01
C TRP A 2 5.19 24.57 -16.85
N LEU A 3 4.01 24.09 -17.26
CA LEU A 3 3.86 22.91 -18.11
C LEU A 3 4.46 23.12 -19.50
N ASP A 4 4.15 24.25 -20.14
CA ASP A 4 4.68 24.59 -21.46
C ASP A 4 6.21 24.68 -21.46
N ASP A 5 6.79 25.24 -20.38
CA ASP A 5 8.23 25.43 -20.25
C ASP A 5 8.99 24.10 -20.02
N ASN A 6 8.29 23.06 -19.55
CA ASN A 6 8.89 21.78 -19.14
C ASN A 6 8.49 20.58 -20.02
N GLU A 7 7.52 20.73 -20.90
CA GLU A 7 7.02 19.69 -21.80
C GLU A 7 8.17 19.05 -22.59
N ALA A 8 8.97 19.85 -23.31
CA ALA A 8 10.04 19.34 -24.17
C ALA A 8 11.06 18.49 -23.39
N SER A 9 11.43 18.94 -22.19
CA SER A 9 12.35 18.23 -21.29
C SER A 9 11.75 16.92 -20.78
N ALA A 10 10.47 16.93 -20.41
CA ALA A 10 9.74 15.74 -19.96
C ALA A 10 9.61 14.71 -21.09
N VAL A 11 9.24 15.15 -22.30
CA VAL A 11 9.15 14.28 -23.49
C VAL A 11 10.51 13.67 -23.84
N GLU A 12 11.59 14.46 -23.78
CA GLU A 12 12.94 13.94 -24.04
C GLU A 12 13.33 12.86 -23.02
N LYS A 13 13.12 13.12 -21.72
CA LYS A 13 13.40 12.14 -20.66
C LYS A 13 12.53 10.90 -20.76
N LEU A 14 11.25 11.06 -21.10
CA LEU A 14 10.31 9.97 -21.30
C LEU A 14 10.78 9.06 -22.44
N LYS A 15 11.12 9.65 -23.60
CA LYS A 15 11.67 8.90 -24.74
C LYS A 15 12.94 8.14 -24.38
N LYS A 16 13.85 8.75 -23.61
CA LYS A 16 15.08 8.10 -23.14
C LYS A 16 14.81 6.97 -22.14
N SER A 17 13.73 7.03 -21.35
CA SER A 17 13.38 6.00 -20.37
C SER A 17 12.60 4.82 -20.95
N LEU A 18 12.01 4.95 -22.15
CA LEU A 18 11.21 3.89 -22.79
C LEU A 18 11.90 2.52 -22.86
N PRO A 19 13.20 2.39 -23.23
CA PRO A 19 13.88 1.09 -23.24
C PRO A 19 13.96 0.46 -21.85
N LEU A 20 14.25 1.27 -20.82
CA LEU A 20 14.32 0.79 -19.44
C LEU A 20 12.94 0.41 -18.89
N ARG A 21 11.88 1.09 -19.30
CA ARG A 21 10.49 0.71 -18.97
C ARG A 21 10.12 -0.64 -19.55
N LYS A 22 10.42 -0.86 -20.83
CA LYS A 22 10.18 -2.14 -21.49
C LYS A 22 10.98 -3.27 -20.82
N GLU A 23 12.22 -3.00 -20.45
CA GLU A 23 13.05 -3.96 -19.73
C GLU A 23 12.49 -4.25 -18.33
N LEU A 24 12.05 -3.23 -17.59
CA LEU A 24 11.45 -3.40 -16.28
C LEU A 24 10.21 -4.30 -16.34
N GLU A 25 9.30 -4.03 -17.28
CA GLU A 25 8.09 -4.83 -17.48
C GLU A 25 8.43 -6.27 -17.90
N ARG A 26 9.39 -6.44 -18.83
CA ARG A 26 9.86 -7.76 -19.25
C ARG A 26 10.41 -8.57 -18.07
N LEU A 27 11.34 -7.98 -17.30
CA LEU A 27 11.94 -8.63 -16.13
C LEU A 27 10.89 -8.94 -15.07
N LYS A 28 9.96 -8.02 -14.80
CA LYS A 28 8.89 -8.21 -13.83
C LYS A 28 8.01 -9.39 -14.26
N PHE A 29 7.62 -9.44 -15.53
CA PHE A 29 6.81 -10.51 -16.10
C PHE A 29 7.52 -11.85 -16.03
N GLU A 30 8.77 -11.93 -16.51
CA GLU A 30 9.56 -13.17 -16.52
C GLU A 30 9.76 -13.74 -15.12
N LEU A 31 10.15 -12.91 -14.15
CA LEU A 31 10.36 -13.34 -12.77
C LEU A 31 9.05 -13.75 -12.10
N SER A 32 7.98 -12.97 -12.30
CA SER A 32 6.66 -13.30 -11.74
C SER A 32 6.15 -14.61 -12.30
N HIS A 33 6.31 -14.85 -13.60
CA HIS A 33 5.90 -16.10 -14.25
C HIS A 33 6.76 -17.28 -13.80
N GLN A 34 8.09 -17.15 -13.81
CA GLN A 34 9.02 -18.22 -13.41
C GLN A 34 8.81 -18.66 -11.96
N LEU A 35 8.58 -17.70 -11.06
CA LEU A 35 8.39 -17.96 -9.63
C LEU A 35 6.91 -18.13 -9.24
N GLN A 36 5.99 -17.97 -10.19
CA GLN A 36 4.55 -17.98 -9.98
C GLN A 36 4.12 -17.01 -8.86
N LEU A 37 4.70 -15.81 -8.86
CA LEU A 37 4.37 -14.73 -7.92
C LEU A 37 3.03 -14.11 -8.28
N SER A 38 2.36 -13.58 -7.25
CA SER A 38 1.15 -12.78 -7.44
C SER A 38 1.49 -11.38 -7.95
N ASP A 39 2.58 -10.79 -7.47
CA ASP A 39 3.05 -9.47 -7.89
C ASP A 39 4.50 -9.20 -7.43
N ILE A 40 5.14 -8.19 -8.02
CA ILE A 40 6.39 -7.60 -7.56
C ILE A 40 6.20 -6.08 -7.42
N ARG A 41 6.49 -5.55 -6.23
CA ARG A 41 6.27 -4.16 -5.84
C ARG A 41 7.52 -3.50 -5.26
N TRP A 42 7.43 -2.19 -5.11
CA TRP A 42 8.46 -1.35 -4.51
C TRP A 42 7.78 -0.43 -3.51
N GLN A 43 8.28 -0.38 -2.28
CA GLN A 43 7.76 0.53 -1.25
C GLN A 43 8.12 1.98 -1.54
N ARG A 44 9.30 2.24 -2.12
CA ARG A 44 9.76 3.58 -2.48
C ARG A 44 9.65 3.84 -3.97
N SER A 45 9.39 5.09 -4.32
CA SER A 45 9.39 5.61 -5.69
C SER A 45 10.82 5.76 -6.24
N TRP A 46 11.52 4.63 -6.36
CA TRP A 46 12.81 4.59 -7.06
C TRP A 46 12.61 4.77 -8.57
N GLY A 47 13.57 5.42 -9.22
CA GLY A 47 13.61 5.52 -10.68
C GLY A 47 13.76 4.14 -11.35
N ILE A 48 13.34 4.04 -12.60
CA ILE A 48 13.18 2.78 -13.32
C ILE A 48 14.48 1.99 -13.41
N ALA A 49 15.62 2.66 -13.61
CA ALA A 49 16.94 2.01 -13.64
C ALA A 49 17.25 1.23 -12.34
N HIS A 50 16.91 1.80 -11.18
CA HIS A 50 17.14 1.15 -9.90
C HIS A 50 16.23 -0.07 -9.71
N ARG A 51 14.97 0.02 -10.16
CA ARG A 51 14.03 -1.09 -10.15
C ARG A 51 14.52 -2.25 -11.04
N CYS A 52 15.05 -1.97 -12.23
CA CYS A 52 15.66 -2.99 -13.09
C CYS A 52 16.84 -3.69 -12.40
N SER A 53 17.73 -2.93 -11.74
CA SER A 53 18.87 -3.49 -11.00
C SER A 53 18.43 -4.47 -9.89
N GLN A 54 17.35 -4.13 -9.19
CA GLN A 54 16.76 -5.00 -8.16
C GLN A 54 16.19 -6.29 -8.76
N LEU A 55 15.48 -6.21 -9.88
CA LEU A 55 14.97 -7.39 -10.58
C LEU A 55 16.10 -8.27 -11.13
N HIS A 56 17.15 -7.71 -11.73
CA HIS A 56 18.31 -8.48 -12.13
C HIS A 56 18.99 -9.16 -10.93
N SER A 57 19.04 -8.49 -9.78
CA SER A 57 19.60 -9.07 -8.56
C SER A 57 18.76 -10.24 -8.06
N LEU A 58 17.43 -10.13 -8.10
CA LEU A 58 16.53 -11.25 -7.81
C LEU A 58 16.71 -12.37 -8.83
N GLY A 59 16.73 -12.07 -10.13
CA GLY A 59 16.90 -13.06 -11.20
C GLY A 59 18.20 -13.86 -11.08
N ARG A 60 19.30 -13.22 -10.70
CA ARG A 60 20.57 -13.91 -10.40
C ARG A 60 20.42 -14.91 -9.25
N LEU A 61 19.68 -14.56 -8.19
CA LEU A 61 19.40 -15.48 -7.09
C LEU A 61 18.56 -16.67 -7.55
N VAL A 62 17.53 -16.43 -8.38
CA VAL A 62 16.69 -17.49 -8.95
C VAL A 62 17.52 -18.50 -9.74
N GLN A 63 18.47 -18.02 -10.54
CA GLN A 63 19.35 -18.87 -11.35
C GLN A 63 20.34 -19.67 -10.50
N GLN A 64 20.90 -19.04 -9.45
CA GLN A 64 21.93 -19.66 -8.62
C GLN A 64 21.37 -20.66 -7.61
N ARG A 65 20.20 -20.37 -7.03
CA ARG A 65 19.60 -21.14 -5.93
C ARG A 65 18.09 -21.32 -6.11
N PRO A 66 17.62 -22.00 -7.17
CA PRO A 66 16.19 -22.20 -7.39
C PRO A 66 15.49 -22.97 -6.26
N GLU A 67 16.21 -23.84 -5.55
CA GLU A 67 15.69 -24.71 -4.50
C GLU A 67 15.14 -23.96 -3.28
N VAL A 68 15.71 -22.79 -2.94
CA VAL A 68 15.26 -22.00 -1.78
C VAL A 68 13.95 -21.26 -2.07
N LEU A 69 13.63 -21.07 -3.34
CA LEU A 69 12.46 -20.31 -3.80
C LEU A 69 11.21 -21.18 -3.96
N LYS A 70 11.27 -22.48 -3.68
CA LYS A 70 10.13 -23.41 -3.83
C LYS A 70 8.83 -22.98 -3.11
N ASN A 71 8.97 -22.14 -2.09
CA ASN A 71 7.86 -21.69 -1.25
C ASN A 71 7.26 -20.35 -1.67
N VAL A 72 7.82 -19.63 -2.65
CA VAL A 72 7.40 -18.25 -2.98
C VAL A 72 6.10 -18.16 -3.79
N LYS A 73 5.63 -19.28 -4.34
CA LYS A 73 4.46 -19.32 -5.21
C LYS A 73 3.23 -18.64 -4.57
N GLY A 74 2.55 -17.82 -5.36
CA GLY A 74 1.34 -17.08 -4.97
C GLY A 74 1.60 -15.93 -4.00
N ARG A 75 2.86 -15.53 -3.80
CA ARG A 75 3.23 -14.40 -2.92
C ARG A 75 3.57 -13.16 -3.72
N THR A 76 3.43 -12.03 -3.05
CA THR A 76 3.94 -10.73 -3.51
C THR A 76 5.33 -10.54 -2.95
N VAL A 77 6.29 -10.14 -3.80
CA VAL A 77 7.62 -9.69 -3.37
C VAL A 77 7.63 -8.16 -3.37
N VAL A 78 8.13 -7.56 -2.31
CA VAL A 78 8.24 -6.10 -2.18
C VAL A 78 9.68 -5.73 -1.89
N PHE A 79 10.26 -4.86 -2.70
CA PHE A 79 11.55 -4.25 -2.40
C PHE A 79 11.38 -3.09 -1.41
N THR A 80 12.07 -3.17 -0.29
CA THR A 80 11.86 -2.34 0.91
C THR A 80 13.18 -2.00 1.60
N ASP A 81 13.16 -1.18 2.65
CA ASP A 81 14.37 -0.84 3.40
C ASP A 81 14.83 -1.93 4.38
N ARG A 82 13.95 -2.89 4.69
CA ARG A 82 14.22 -4.04 5.57
C ARG A 82 13.80 -5.34 4.91
N SER A 83 14.49 -6.44 5.21
CA SER A 83 14.09 -7.79 4.80
C SER A 83 13.19 -8.48 5.83
N GLY A 84 12.32 -9.39 5.38
CA GLY A 84 11.42 -10.14 6.26
C GLY A 84 10.12 -10.54 5.58
N MET A 85 9.05 -10.66 6.37
CA MET A 85 7.68 -10.74 5.87
C MET A 85 6.87 -9.61 6.48
N SER A 86 6.12 -8.87 5.65
CA SER A 86 5.22 -7.82 6.14
C SER A 86 4.03 -8.40 6.89
N ALA A 87 3.34 -7.59 7.68
CA ALA A 87 2.07 -7.98 8.31
C ALA A 87 1.01 -8.43 7.29
N ALA A 88 1.02 -7.87 6.08
CA ALA A 88 0.19 -8.32 4.94
C ALA A 88 0.61 -9.67 4.34
N GLY A 89 1.71 -10.27 4.81
CA GLY A 89 2.24 -11.53 4.30
C GLY A 89 3.01 -11.41 2.99
N HIS A 90 3.52 -10.21 2.67
CA HIS A 90 4.38 -9.99 1.51
C HIS A 90 5.84 -10.27 1.86
N ILE A 91 6.60 -10.83 0.92
CA ILE A 91 8.03 -11.11 1.11
C ILE A 91 8.79 -9.81 0.91
N MET A 92 9.39 -9.30 1.97
CA MET A 92 10.14 -8.05 1.97
C MET A 92 11.62 -8.34 1.67
N LEU A 93 12.16 -7.71 0.64
CA LEU A 93 13.57 -7.78 0.26
C LEU A 93 14.23 -6.42 0.45
N GLY A 94 15.10 -6.35 1.45
CA GLY A 94 15.90 -5.18 1.76
C GLY A 94 16.77 -4.77 0.57
N THR A 95 16.67 -3.54 0.11
CA THR A 95 17.41 -3.06 -1.08
C THR A 95 18.91 -2.94 -0.85
N MET A 96 19.33 -2.85 0.42
CA MET A 96 20.75 -2.79 0.83
C MET A 96 21.31 -4.16 1.22
N ASP A 97 20.48 -5.20 1.22
CA ASP A 97 20.89 -6.54 1.64
C ASP A 97 21.60 -7.31 0.52
N VAL A 98 22.55 -8.16 0.93
CA VAL A 98 23.23 -9.09 0.03
C VAL A 98 22.36 -10.32 -0.24
N HIS A 99 22.58 -11.00 -1.37
CA HIS A 99 21.83 -12.20 -1.79
C HIS A 99 21.73 -13.31 -0.73
N HIS A 100 22.78 -13.48 0.08
CA HIS A 100 22.79 -14.45 1.16
C HIS A 100 21.74 -14.12 2.24
N HIS A 101 21.47 -12.84 2.51
CA HIS A 101 20.42 -12.44 3.44
C HIS A 101 19.03 -12.77 2.88
N TRP A 102 18.75 -12.43 1.63
CA TRP A 102 17.49 -12.80 0.96
C TRP A 102 17.27 -14.31 0.96
N THR A 103 18.34 -15.09 0.74
CA THR A 103 18.26 -16.55 0.78
C THR A 103 17.74 -17.07 2.12
N LYS A 104 18.23 -16.51 3.23
CA LYS A 104 17.74 -16.85 4.58
C LYS A 104 16.26 -16.54 4.77
N ILE A 105 15.75 -15.47 4.15
CA ILE A 105 14.31 -15.15 4.18
C ILE A 105 13.52 -16.23 3.47
N PHE A 106 13.94 -16.63 2.27
CA PHE A 106 13.29 -17.68 1.49
C PHE A 106 13.28 -19.04 2.22
N GLU A 107 14.40 -19.40 2.85
CA GLU A 107 14.51 -20.61 3.67
C GLU A 107 13.56 -20.60 4.89
N ARG A 108 13.25 -19.41 5.43
CA ARG A 108 12.34 -19.23 6.58
C ARG A 108 10.85 -19.16 6.23
N LEU A 109 10.48 -19.07 4.95
CA LEU A 109 9.08 -18.95 4.52
C LEU A 109 8.10 -19.96 5.14
N PRO A 110 8.45 -21.26 5.31
CA PRO A 110 7.55 -22.20 5.96
C PRO A 110 7.16 -21.79 7.39
N ASN A 111 8.07 -21.15 8.14
CA ASN A 111 7.79 -20.67 9.49
C ASN A 111 6.89 -19.43 9.46
N TYR A 112 7.15 -18.52 8.53
CA TYR A 112 6.27 -17.37 8.28
C TYR A 112 4.84 -17.80 7.96
N TYR A 113 4.65 -18.84 7.14
CA TYR A 113 3.31 -19.33 6.81
C TYR A 113 2.59 -19.96 8.00
N LYS A 114 3.32 -20.64 8.89
CA LYS A 114 2.75 -21.13 10.16
C LYS A 114 2.32 -19.96 11.04
N LEU A 115 3.13 -18.92 11.13
CA LEU A 115 2.81 -17.72 11.90
C LEU A 115 1.60 -16.97 11.31
N GLN A 116 1.54 -16.82 9.98
CA GLN A 116 0.42 -16.18 9.29
C GLN A 116 -0.91 -16.91 9.57
N LYS A 117 -0.91 -18.25 9.59
CA LYS A 117 -2.10 -19.02 9.98
C LYS A 117 -2.54 -18.74 11.43
N ARG A 118 -1.58 -18.61 12.35
CA ARG A 118 -1.87 -18.27 13.76
C ARG A 118 -2.38 -16.83 13.89
N LEU A 119 -1.84 -15.90 13.11
CA LEU A 119 -2.27 -14.51 13.05
C LEU A 119 -3.75 -14.41 12.68
N LEU A 120 -4.18 -15.07 11.60
CA LEU A 120 -5.58 -15.04 11.16
C LEU A 120 -6.56 -15.54 12.25
N LEU A 121 -6.15 -16.59 12.98
CA LEU A 121 -6.94 -17.11 14.12
C LEU A 121 -6.99 -16.10 15.29
N LEU A 122 -5.92 -15.34 15.49
CA LEU A 122 -5.84 -14.34 16.54
C LEU A 122 -6.70 -13.11 16.21
N GLU A 123 -6.67 -12.64 14.97
CA GLU A 123 -7.55 -11.58 14.47
C GLU A 123 -9.03 -11.96 14.62
N ASP A 124 -9.41 -13.19 14.23
CA ASP A 124 -10.79 -13.70 14.40
C ASP A 124 -11.21 -13.75 15.88
N ARG A 125 -10.32 -14.20 16.77
CA ARG A 125 -10.61 -14.20 18.22
C ARG A 125 -10.82 -12.80 18.78
N ILE A 126 -9.98 -11.83 18.39
CA ILE A 126 -10.16 -10.42 18.78
C ILE A 126 -11.48 -9.89 18.22
N SER A 127 -11.77 -10.18 16.94
CA SER A 127 -13.02 -9.79 16.29
C SER A 127 -14.25 -10.28 17.06
N GLN A 128 -14.25 -11.55 17.49
CA GLN A 128 -15.35 -12.14 18.26
C GLN A 128 -15.55 -11.47 19.62
N LEU A 129 -14.46 -11.13 20.33
CA LEU A 129 -14.53 -10.41 21.60
C LEU A 129 -15.06 -8.98 21.43
N LEU A 130 -14.82 -8.37 20.27
CA LEU A 130 -15.21 -7.00 19.95
C LEU A 130 -16.42 -6.94 19.01
N GLY A 131 -17.40 -7.84 19.20
CA GLY A 131 -18.70 -7.75 18.53
C GLY A 131 -18.67 -7.87 17.00
N GLY A 132 -17.65 -8.53 16.46
CA GLY A 132 -17.46 -8.80 15.04
C GLY A 132 -16.80 -7.67 14.25
N ILE A 133 -16.14 -6.71 14.90
CA ILE A 133 -15.30 -5.72 14.21
C ILE A 133 -14.11 -6.41 13.55
N GLN A 134 -13.76 -6.03 12.32
CA GLN A 134 -12.63 -6.63 11.62
C GLN A 134 -11.33 -5.96 12.07
N VAL A 135 -10.38 -6.74 12.58
CA VAL A 135 -9.02 -6.26 12.78
C VAL A 135 -8.30 -6.32 11.44
N ILE A 136 -7.77 -5.20 10.98
CA ILE A 136 -7.06 -5.10 9.71
C ILE A 136 -5.69 -4.46 9.90
N TYR A 137 -4.82 -4.73 8.94
CA TYR A 137 -3.57 -4.03 8.74
C TYR A 137 -3.68 -3.17 7.47
N ILE A 138 -3.17 -1.93 7.55
CA ILE A 138 -3.14 -1.00 6.42
C ILE A 138 -1.68 -0.71 6.10
N GLU A 139 -1.22 -1.19 4.94
CA GLU A 139 0.18 -1.12 4.53
C GLU A 139 0.66 0.33 4.46
N GLU A 140 -0.16 1.25 3.95
CA GLU A 140 0.18 2.66 3.79
C GLU A 140 0.46 3.38 5.12
N LEU A 141 -0.18 2.94 6.21
CA LEU A 141 0.01 3.54 7.54
C LEU A 141 1.21 2.93 8.28
N GLN A 142 1.53 1.66 8.01
CA GLN A 142 2.54 0.90 8.75
C GLN A 142 3.41 0.04 7.82
N PRO A 143 4.05 0.61 6.79
CA PRO A 143 4.57 -0.14 5.64
C PRO A 143 5.80 -1.00 5.95
N LEU A 144 6.41 -0.82 7.12
CA LEU A 144 7.57 -1.59 7.59
C LEU A 144 7.23 -2.59 8.70
N LEU A 145 5.96 -2.70 9.11
CA LEU A 145 5.57 -3.62 10.17
C LEU A 145 5.69 -5.07 9.70
N THR A 146 6.46 -5.86 10.44
CA THR A 146 6.66 -7.28 10.14
C THR A 146 5.54 -8.15 10.69
N LEU A 147 5.42 -9.35 10.15
CA LEU A 147 4.46 -10.35 10.60
C LEU A 147 4.65 -10.70 12.08
N GLU A 148 5.89 -10.82 12.54
CA GLU A 148 6.23 -11.09 13.94
C GLU A 148 5.81 -9.94 14.86
N GLU A 149 6.22 -8.70 14.54
CA GLU A 149 5.87 -7.51 15.33
C GLU A 149 4.34 -7.32 15.43
N TYR A 150 3.63 -7.57 14.31
CA TYR A 150 2.18 -7.48 14.29
C TYR A 150 1.51 -8.58 15.11
N TYR A 151 2.01 -9.82 15.02
CA TYR A 151 1.51 -10.93 15.84
C TYR A 151 1.70 -10.65 17.34
N GLU A 152 2.89 -10.20 17.76
CA GLU A 152 3.18 -9.87 19.16
C GLU A 152 2.27 -8.75 19.67
N THR A 153 2.04 -7.74 18.83
CA THR A 153 1.12 -6.63 19.12
C THR A 153 -0.31 -7.13 19.36
N LEU A 154 -0.82 -7.97 18.45
CA LEU A 154 -2.16 -8.54 18.57
C LEU A 154 -2.28 -9.49 19.76
N ASP A 155 -1.25 -10.28 20.05
CA ASP A 155 -1.27 -11.26 21.15
C ASP A 155 -1.34 -10.55 22.50
N SER A 156 -0.52 -9.51 22.68
CA SER A 156 -0.58 -8.62 23.84
C SER A 156 -1.94 -7.96 24.00
N PHE A 157 -2.50 -7.42 22.91
CA PHE A 157 -3.82 -6.79 22.92
C PHE A 157 -4.94 -7.79 23.24
N TYR A 158 -4.92 -8.97 22.63
CA TYR A 158 -5.87 -10.04 22.89
C TYR A 158 -5.88 -10.47 24.35
N ASN A 159 -4.71 -10.65 24.97
CA ASN A 159 -4.63 -11.02 26.39
C ASN A 159 -5.27 -9.95 27.29
N LYS A 160 -5.04 -8.65 27.03
CA LYS A 160 -5.71 -7.55 27.75
C LYS A 160 -7.24 -7.57 27.58
N LEU A 161 -7.73 -7.86 26.38
CA LEU A 161 -9.16 -7.93 26.10
C LEU A 161 -9.82 -9.14 26.78
N ARG A 162 -9.17 -10.30 26.74
CA ARG A 162 -9.67 -11.53 27.35
C ARG A 162 -9.92 -11.35 28.85
N ASP A 163 -9.04 -10.64 29.53
CA ASP A 163 -9.10 -10.44 30.98
C ASP A 163 -10.19 -9.42 31.38
N SER A 164 -10.55 -8.50 30.49
CA SER A 164 -11.52 -7.42 30.77
C SER A 164 -12.99 -7.76 30.52
N ARG A 165 -13.29 -8.84 29.76
CA ARG A 165 -14.66 -9.33 29.49
C ARG A 165 -15.64 -8.24 29.02
N LEU A 166 -15.27 -7.51 27.97
CA LEU A 166 -16.11 -6.44 27.42
C LEU A 166 -17.47 -6.97 26.92
N PRO A 167 -18.60 -6.35 27.32
CA PRO A 167 -19.94 -6.81 26.95
C PRO A 167 -20.35 -6.29 25.56
N PHE A 168 -19.67 -6.73 24.51
CA PHE A 168 -20.12 -6.51 23.14
C PHE A 168 -21.16 -7.55 22.73
N HIS A 169 -22.23 -7.12 22.05
CA HIS A 169 -23.08 -8.06 21.35
C HIS A 169 -22.28 -8.67 20.18
N PRO A 170 -22.28 -10.00 19.94
CA PRO A 170 -21.36 -10.68 19.01
C PRO A 170 -21.38 -10.21 17.55
N ARG A 171 -22.33 -9.34 17.18
CA ARG A 171 -22.51 -8.83 15.81
C ARG A 171 -22.75 -7.32 15.73
N SER A 172 -22.69 -6.59 16.85
CA SER A 172 -23.03 -5.15 16.85
C SER A 172 -22.09 -4.28 16.02
N LEU A 173 -20.88 -4.78 15.70
CA LEU A 173 -19.82 -4.03 15.02
C LEU A 173 -19.41 -4.65 13.69
N ARG A 174 -20.19 -5.61 13.16
CA ARG A 174 -19.95 -6.15 11.81
C ARG A 174 -19.97 -5.05 10.75
N GLY A 175 -19.03 -5.16 9.80
CA GLY A 175 -18.84 -4.16 8.74
C GLY A 175 -17.96 -2.98 9.15
N LEU A 176 -17.57 -2.87 10.41
CA LEU A 176 -16.59 -1.89 10.87
C LEU A 176 -15.20 -2.52 10.92
N GLN A 177 -14.18 -1.67 10.83
CA GLN A 177 -12.78 -2.08 10.79
C GLN A 177 -11.98 -1.32 11.83
N MET A 178 -10.97 -1.97 12.40
CA MET A 178 -10.02 -1.37 13.32
C MET A 178 -8.58 -1.71 12.95
N VAL A 179 -7.67 -0.78 13.25
CA VAL A 179 -6.23 -0.90 13.11
C VAL A 179 -5.62 -0.70 14.49
N LEU A 180 -4.68 -1.58 14.86
CA LEU A 180 -3.86 -1.36 16.05
C LEU A 180 -2.64 -0.52 15.71
N GLU A 181 -2.37 0.50 16.51
CA GLU A 181 -1.19 1.37 16.35
C GLU A 181 -0.39 1.45 17.65
N SER A 182 0.93 1.36 17.55
CA SER A 182 1.85 1.52 18.70
C SER A 182 2.12 2.98 19.05
N ASP A 183 1.99 3.89 18.10
CA ASP A 183 2.58 5.24 18.19
C ASP A 183 1.63 6.30 18.75
N ARG A 184 0.43 5.89 19.18
CA ARG A 184 -0.61 6.77 19.71
C ARG A 184 -0.92 6.42 21.15
N TYR A 185 -1.47 7.40 21.87
CA TYR A 185 -1.91 7.25 23.26
C TYR A 185 -3.43 7.20 23.41
N ALA A 186 -4.17 7.78 22.47
CA ALA A 186 -5.63 7.85 22.49
C ALA A 186 -6.26 7.25 21.23
N PRO A 187 -7.41 6.56 21.35
CA PRO A 187 -8.12 6.05 20.20
C PRO A 187 -8.68 7.19 19.36
N SER A 188 -8.71 7.01 18.04
CA SER A 188 -9.26 7.97 17.10
C SER A 188 -10.02 7.27 15.97
N LEU A 189 -10.86 8.04 15.28
CA LEU A 189 -11.61 7.55 14.12
C LEU A 189 -10.98 8.17 12.88
N HIS A 190 -10.49 7.34 11.96
CA HIS A 190 -9.98 7.79 10.68
C HIS A 190 -11.13 8.31 9.81
N GLU A 191 -10.83 9.25 8.90
CA GLU A 191 -11.79 9.80 7.92
C GLU A 191 -12.44 8.73 7.02
N PHE A 192 -11.80 7.56 6.93
CA PHE A 192 -12.25 6.40 6.14
C PHE A 192 -13.04 5.37 6.96
N GLY A 193 -13.38 5.70 8.20
CA GLY A 193 -14.23 4.86 9.06
C GLY A 193 -13.48 3.77 9.81
N HIS A 194 -12.15 3.74 9.75
CA HIS A 194 -11.34 2.81 10.54
C HIS A 194 -11.14 3.34 11.96
N PHE A 195 -11.33 2.48 12.95
CA PHE A 195 -10.95 2.77 14.33
C PHE A 195 -9.44 2.61 14.47
N MET A 196 -8.74 3.68 14.83
CA MET A 196 -7.30 3.67 15.10
C MET A 196 -7.12 3.50 16.60
N ILE A 197 -6.74 2.29 17.03
CA ILE A 197 -6.72 1.91 18.44
C ILE A 197 -5.28 1.73 18.93
N PRO A 198 -4.83 2.52 19.92
CA PRO A 198 -3.55 2.30 20.57
C PRO A 198 -3.44 0.91 21.19
N THR A 199 -2.27 0.28 21.05
CA THR A 199 -1.97 -1.01 21.72
C THR A 199 -2.00 -0.92 23.25
N VAL A 200 -1.81 0.28 23.78
CA VAL A 200 -1.87 0.61 25.21
C VAL A 200 -3.27 1.05 25.68
N CYS A 201 -4.25 1.16 24.77
CA CYS A 201 -5.60 1.59 25.12
C CYS A 201 -6.23 0.64 26.15
N ASP A 202 -6.77 1.20 27.23
CA ASP A 202 -7.46 0.40 28.22
C ASP A 202 -8.83 -0.08 27.69
N PRO A 203 -9.30 -1.27 28.10
CA PRO A 203 -10.53 -1.85 27.58
C PRO A 203 -11.80 -1.00 27.80
N ALA A 204 -11.88 -0.23 28.88
CA ALA A 204 -13.05 0.60 29.17
C ALA A 204 -13.12 1.82 28.24
N THR A 205 -12.00 2.52 28.05
CA THR A 205 -11.88 3.61 27.07
C THR A 205 -12.15 3.12 25.65
N LEU A 206 -11.60 1.96 25.28
CA LEU A 206 -11.86 1.31 24.00
C LEU A 206 -13.35 1.10 23.78
N GLN A 207 -14.03 0.50 24.75
CA GLN A 207 -15.45 0.18 24.65
C GLN A 207 -16.30 1.45 24.47
N TRP A 208 -16.08 2.45 25.31
CA TRP A 208 -16.80 3.72 25.23
C TRP A 208 -16.58 4.41 23.89
N PHE A 209 -15.33 4.48 23.43
CA PHE A 209 -14.97 5.11 22.16
C PHE A 209 -15.66 4.44 20.97
N ILE A 210 -15.62 3.10 20.91
CA ILE A 210 -16.25 2.35 19.82
C ILE A 210 -17.76 2.61 19.80
N PHE A 211 -18.45 2.56 20.94
CA PHE A 211 -19.89 2.82 20.97
C PHE A 211 -20.24 4.24 20.54
N ALA A 212 -19.49 5.24 21.02
CA ALA A 212 -19.73 6.64 20.70
C ALA A 212 -19.52 6.94 19.21
N LYS A 213 -18.61 6.22 18.54
CA LYS A 213 -18.19 6.51 17.17
C LYS A 213 -18.63 5.51 16.11
N ALA A 214 -19.31 4.42 16.48
CA ALA A 214 -19.73 3.37 15.55
C ALA A 214 -20.61 3.87 14.40
N GLN A 215 -21.54 4.80 14.66
CA GLN A 215 -22.40 5.32 13.60
C GLN A 215 -21.63 6.21 12.62
N GLU A 216 -20.81 7.12 13.13
CA GLU A 216 -19.91 7.97 12.33
C GLU A 216 -18.95 7.13 11.49
N ALA A 217 -18.43 6.03 12.04
CA ALA A 217 -17.56 5.10 11.32
C ALA A 217 -18.25 4.45 10.12
N ARG A 218 -19.52 4.05 10.24
CA ARG A 218 -20.31 3.49 9.12
C ARG A 218 -20.53 4.52 8.02
N GLU A 219 -20.86 5.74 8.40
CA GLU A 219 -21.08 6.84 7.46
C GLU A 219 -19.79 7.21 6.73
N ASN A 220 -18.66 7.25 7.44
CA ASN A 220 -17.34 7.47 6.85
C ASN A 220 -16.97 6.36 5.86
N LEU A 221 -17.23 5.09 6.18
CA LEU A 221 -16.95 3.97 5.29
C LEU A 221 -17.76 4.04 4.00
N LYS A 222 -19.06 4.36 4.09
CA LYS A 222 -19.91 4.56 2.91
C LYS A 222 -19.40 5.71 2.03
N ARG A 223 -19.06 6.85 2.64
CA ARG A 223 -18.49 8.00 1.91
C ARG A 223 -17.17 7.67 1.23
N LYS A 224 -16.32 6.85 1.85
CA LYS A 224 -15.06 6.38 1.27
C LYS A 224 -15.31 5.58 0.00
N GLU A 225 -16.26 4.64 0.02
CA GLU A 225 -16.60 3.82 -1.17
C GLU A 225 -17.08 4.69 -2.33
N GLU A 226 -17.96 5.66 -2.05
CA GLU A 226 -18.45 6.63 -3.04
C GLU A 226 -17.31 7.49 -3.62
N MET A 227 -16.37 7.95 -2.78
CA MET A 227 -15.19 8.69 -3.22
C MET A 227 -14.26 7.84 -4.09
N MET A 228 -14.02 6.57 -3.74
CA MET A 228 -13.15 5.69 -4.54
C MET A 228 -13.70 5.43 -5.94
N ILE A 229 -15.02 5.28 -6.07
CA ILE A 229 -15.70 5.13 -7.37
C ILE A 229 -15.52 6.42 -8.18
N THR A 230 -15.85 7.57 -7.59
CA THR A 230 -15.76 8.88 -8.24
C THR A 230 -14.33 9.21 -8.67
N GLU A 231 -13.34 8.94 -7.81
CA GLU A 231 -11.92 9.16 -8.12
C GLU A 231 -11.50 8.33 -9.33
N LYS A 232 -11.88 7.05 -9.37
CA LYS A 232 -11.54 6.16 -10.49
C LYS A 232 -12.16 6.64 -11.79
N GLU A 233 -13.46 6.96 -11.79
CA GLU A 233 -14.16 7.45 -12.99
C GLU A 233 -13.52 8.73 -13.54
N LEU A 234 -13.12 9.65 -12.66
CA LEU A 234 -12.46 10.89 -13.06
C LEU A 234 -11.04 10.67 -13.57
N ILE A 235 -10.29 9.72 -13.00
CA ILE A 235 -8.97 9.33 -13.50
C ILE A 235 -9.10 8.77 -14.90
N ASP A 236 -10.02 7.83 -15.12
CA ASP A 236 -10.24 7.18 -16.41
C ASP A 236 -10.66 8.23 -17.45
N THR A 237 -11.64 9.08 -17.12
CA THR A 237 -12.12 10.17 -17.99
C THR A 237 -11.01 11.17 -18.35
N SER A 238 -10.18 11.56 -17.38
CA SER A 238 -9.07 12.49 -17.61
C SER A 238 -7.98 11.85 -18.46
N THR A 239 -7.67 10.57 -18.22
CA THR A 239 -6.71 9.79 -19.01
C THR A 239 -7.13 9.76 -20.47
N GLU A 240 -8.40 9.45 -20.74
CA GLU A 240 -8.96 9.42 -22.09
C GLU A 240 -8.97 10.80 -22.75
N ARG A 241 -9.49 11.83 -22.07
CA ARG A 241 -9.62 13.19 -22.63
C ARG A 241 -8.28 13.76 -23.08
N PHE A 242 -7.24 13.57 -22.28
CA PHE A 242 -5.90 14.10 -22.57
C PHE A 242 -5.03 13.11 -23.35
N SER A 243 -5.56 11.91 -23.68
CA SER A 243 -4.80 10.83 -24.32
C SER A 243 -3.49 10.54 -23.58
N LEU A 244 -3.56 10.49 -22.24
CA LEU A 244 -2.42 10.18 -21.38
C LEU A 244 -2.08 8.70 -21.49
N ASP A 245 -0.80 8.37 -21.48
CA ASP A 245 -0.35 6.98 -21.32
C ASP A 245 -0.62 6.50 -19.89
N ARG A 246 -0.57 7.43 -18.91
CA ARG A 246 -0.89 7.13 -17.51
C ARG A 246 -1.26 8.39 -16.72
N LEU A 247 -2.31 8.31 -15.90
CA LEU A 247 -2.61 9.25 -14.82
C LEU A 247 -2.62 8.52 -13.49
N TYR A 248 -1.91 9.06 -12.49
CA TYR A 248 -1.93 8.53 -11.14
C TYR A 248 -1.60 9.62 -10.12
N LYS A 249 -1.74 9.29 -8.84
CA LYS A 249 -1.39 10.19 -7.73
C LYS A 249 -0.30 9.60 -6.85
N GLU A 250 0.47 10.47 -6.20
CA GLU A 250 1.33 10.06 -5.09
C GLU A 250 0.48 9.63 -3.88
N PRO A 251 0.98 8.71 -3.03
CA PRO A 251 0.25 8.26 -1.83
C PRO A 251 -0.11 9.39 -0.85
N SER A 252 0.64 10.50 -0.88
CA SER A 252 0.41 11.68 -0.06
C SER A 252 -0.75 12.56 -0.52
N VAL A 253 -1.32 12.29 -1.71
CA VAL A 253 -2.47 13.03 -2.26
C VAL A 253 -3.76 12.28 -1.92
N SER A 254 -4.67 12.94 -1.18
CA SER A 254 -5.93 12.34 -0.78
C SER A 254 -6.87 12.13 -1.97
N SER A 255 -7.85 11.23 -1.83
CA SER A 255 -8.86 11.01 -2.88
C SER A 255 -9.66 12.27 -3.18
N ALA A 256 -9.98 13.08 -2.16
CA ALA A 256 -10.65 14.37 -2.35
C ALA A 256 -9.80 15.35 -3.17
N GLN A 257 -8.50 15.43 -2.91
CA GLN A 257 -7.57 16.26 -3.67
C GLN A 257 -7.44 15.78 -5.12
N MET A 258 -7.37 14.46 -5.34
CA MET A 258 -7.33 13.88 -6.68
C MET A 258 -8.60 14.16 -7.49
N ILE A 259 -9.77 13.99 -6.87
CA ILE A 259 -11.08 14.28 -7.47
C ILE A 259 -11.15 15.76 -7.88
N ASP A 260 -10.80 16.68 -6.99
CA ASP A 260 -10.81 18.12 -7.29
C ASP A 260 -9.84 18.47 -8.44
N CYS A 261 -8.64 17.93 -8.38
CA CYS A 261 -7.63 18.10 -9.43
C CYS A 261 -8.13 17.62 -10.80
N CYS A 262 -8.71 16.41 -10.87
CA CYS A 262 -9.24 15.86 -12.11
C CYS A 262 -10.40 16.69 -12.66
N LYS A 263 -11.32 17.15 -11.81
CA LYS A 263 -12.42 18.03 -12.24
C LYS A 263 -11.89 19.30 -12.89
N ARG A 264 -10.91 19.96 -12.27
CA ARG A 264 -10.26 21.16 -12.85
C ARG A 264 -9.48 20.85 -14.12
N LEU A 265 -8.78 19.71 -14.19
CA LEU A 265 -8.12 19.27 -15.42
C LEU A 265 -9.14 19.19 -16.56
N LEU A 266 -10.28 18.54 -16.34
CA LEU A 266 -11.36 18.40 -17.32
C LEU A 266 -12.04 19.72 -17.71
N GLU A 267 -11.75 20.85 -17.07
CA GLU A 267 -12.25 22.17 -17.51
C GLU A 267 -11.29 22.81 -18.52
N GLU A 268 -10.03 22.39 -18.55
CA GLU A 268 -8.98 22.98 -19.37
C GLU A 268 -8.75 22.25 -20.70
N SER A 269 -8.03 22.93 -21.60
CA SER A 269 -7.53 22.38 -22.86
C SER A 269 -6.01 22.33 -22.81
N LEU A 270 -5.45 21.13 -22.67
CA LEU A 270 -4.01 20.89 -22.46
C LEU A 270 -3.49 19.90 -23.53
N PRO A 271 -3.42 20.29 -24.81
CA PRO A 271 -3.10 19.39 -25.92
C PRO A 271 -1.69 18.80 -25.83
N TYR A 272 -0.77 19.48 -25.15
CA TYR A 272 0.61 19.05 -24.92
C TYR A 272 0.76 17.85 -23.98
N LEU A 273 -0.31 17.44 -23.28
CA LEU A 273 -0.27 16.27 -22.40
C LEU A 273 -0.34 14.94 -23.14
N GLN A 274 -0.59 14.94 -24.45
CA GLN A 274 -0.77 13.71 -25.22
C GLN A 274 0.42 12.75 -25.10
N GLY A 275 0.13 11.50 -24.75
CA GLY A 275 1.12 10.43 -24.55
C GLY A 275 2.04 10.63 -23.34
N MET A 276 1.73 11.59 -22.47
CA MET A 276 2.51 11.81 -21.26
C MET A 276 2.06 10.90 -20.11
N HIS A 277 2.95 10.74 -19.14
CA HIS A 277 2.66 10.18 -17.85
C HIS A 277 2.48 11.33 -16.85
N LEU A 278 1.27 11.52 -16.35
CA LEU A 278 0.93 12.59 -15.41
C LEU A 278 0.78 12.03 -13.99
N CYS A 279 1.51 12.62 -13.06
CA CYS A 279 1.50 12.30 -11.64
C CYS A 279 0.96 13.50 -10.84
N ILE A 280 -0.11 13.30 -10.08
CA ILE A 280 -0.62 14.31 -9.16
C ILE A 280 0.15 14.20 -7.83
N SER A 281 0.78 15.30 -7.42
CA SER A 281 1.68 15.40 -6.26
C SER A 281 1.38 16.67 -5.44
N HIS A 282 2.35 17.15 -4.66
CA HIS A 282 2.30 18.45 -3.96
C HIS A 282 3.21 19.52 -4.57
N PHE A 283 3.92 19.21 -5.65
CA PHE A 283 4.91 20.12 -6.23
C PHE A 283 5.10 19.85 -7.72
N TYR A 284 5.45 20.88 -8.47
CA TYR A 284 5.82 20.73 -9.87
C TYR A 284 7.19 20.07 -9.99
N SER A 285 7.30 19.04 -10.82
CA SER A 285 8.58 18.39 -11.12
C SER A 285 8.54 17.59 -12.41
N VAL A 286 9.68 17.42 -13.07
CA VAL A 286 9.84 16.44 -14.13
C VAL A 286 10.77 15.36 -13.62
N LEU A 287 10.24 14.16 -13.40
CA LEU A 287 11.03 13.03 -12.90
C LEU A 287 12.11 12.63 -13.90
N GLN A 288 13.15 11.95 -13.43
CA GLN A 288 14.24 11.46 -14.28
C GLN A 288 13.74 10.55 -15.40
N ASP A 289 12.65 9.83 -15.16
CA ASP A 289 12.06 8.92 -16.14
C ASP A 289 11.04 9.61 -17.07
N GLY A 290 10.83 10.92 -16.94
CA GLY A 290 9.96 11.73 -17.81
C GLY A 290 8.51 11.87 -17.36
N ASP A 291 8.13 11.29 -16.21
CA ASP A 291 6.80 11.52 -15.62
C ASP A 291 6.70 13.00 -15.18
N LEU A 292 5.60 13.64 -15.54
CA LEU A 292 5.29 15.02 -15.23
C LEU A 292 4.52 15.07 -13.92
N CYS A 293 5.08 15.71 -12.90
CA CYS A 293 4.42 15.90 -11.62
C CYS A 293 3.80 17.29 -11.55
N ILE A 294 2.53 17.36 -11.20
CA ILE A 294 1.82 18.62 -10.93
C ILE A 294 1.20 18.58 -9.53
N PRO A 295 1.20 19.70 -8.80
CA PRO A 295 0.53 19.74 -7.51
C PRO A 295 -0.98 19.55 -7.70
N TRP A 296 -1.66 18.87 -6.78
CA TRP A 296 -3.11 18.68 -6.86
C TRP A 296 -3.86 20.01 -6.98
N ASN A 297 -3.35 21.10 -6.40
CA ASN A 297 -3.89 22.46 -6.48
C ASN A 297 -3.20 23.35 -7.54
N TRP A 298 -2.70 22.75 -8.61
CA TRP A 298 -2.06 23.45 -9.73
C TRP A 298 -2.90 24.60 -10.27
N LYS A 299 -2.20 25.62 -10.79
CA LYS A 299 -2.76 26.80 -11.45
C LYS A 299 -2.18 26.94 -12.85
#